data_AF-A0AAJ5WJY4-F1
#
_entry.id   AF-A0AAJ5WJY4-F1
#
_cell.length_a   1.000
_cell.length_b   1.000
_cell.length_c   1.000
_cell.angle_alpha   90.00
_cell.angle_beta   90.00
_cell.angle_gamma   90.00
#
_symmetry.space_group_name_H-M   'P 1'
#
loop_
_entity.id
_entity.type
_entity.pdbx_description
1 polymer ?
#
loop_
_entity_poly.entity_id
_entity_poly.type
_entity_poly.pdbx_seq_one_letter_code
_entity_poly.pdbx_strand_id
1 'polypeptide(L)' 'MTMICRPFITLRNGKRLFAHEVGKTAFCFEVDEVRKAKPPEGAGEQGTLDLGDEDVPSKPH' A
#
# COMPACT_ATOMS: atom_id res chain seq x y z
N MET A 1 19.45 7.45 11.93
CA MET A 1 18.21 8.20 12.21
C MET A 1 17.52 8.46 10.88
N THR A 2 16.31 7.95 10.70
CA THR A 2 15.57 8.08 9.44
C THR A 2 14.38 9.01 9.64
N MET A 3 14.22 10.00 8.76
CA MET A 3 13.06 10.88 8.78
C MET A 3 12.00 10.40 7.78
N ILE A 4 10.75 10.39 8.21
CA ILE A 4 9.60 10.12 7.33
C ILE A 4 8.80 11.41 7.19
N CYS A 5 8.66 11.90 5.96
CA CYS A 5 7.83 13.06 5.65
C CYS A 5 6.54 12.64 4.91
N ARG A 6 5.39 13.21 5.30
CA ARG A 6 4.09 12.93 4.70
C ARG A 6 3.32 14.23 4.40
N PRO A 7 2.52 14.26 3.32
CA PRO A 7 1.74 15.44 2.94
C PRO A 7 0.51 15.66 3.83
N PHE A 8 0.09 14.64 4.58
CA PHE A 8 -1.00 14.72 5.55
C PHE A 8 -0.76 13.79 6.74
N ILE A 9 -1.46 14.07 7.82
CA ILE A 9 -1.59 13.17 8.98
C ILE A 9 -3.06 12.83 9.21
N THR A 10 -3.33 11.69 9.83
CA THR A 10 -4.68 11.32 10.26
C THR A 10 -4.83 11.63 11.74
N LEU A 11 -5.81 12.46 12.07
CA LEU A 11 -6.15 12.80 13.44
C LEU A 11 -6.94 11.67 14.10
N ARG A 12 -7.03 11.66 15.44
CA ARG A 12 -7.76 10.63 16.20
C ARG A 12 -9.25 10.51 15.81
N ASN A 13 -9.85 11.57 15.31
CA ASN A 13 -11.23 11.59 14.82
C ASN A 13 -11.37 11.05 13.38
N GLY A 14 -10.32 10.48 12.80
CA GLY A 14 -10.31 9.95 11.43
C GLY A 14 -10.17 11.00 10.33
N LYS A 15 -10.19 12.30 10.66
CA LYS A 15 -10.00 13.36 9.66
C LYS A 15 -8.53 13.44 9.24
N ARG A 16 -8.30 13.71 7.96
CA ARG A 16 -6.98 14.04 7.43
C ARG A 16 -6.74 15.54 7.59
N LEU A 17 -5.56 15.90 8.08
CA LEU A 17 -5.06 17.27 8.08
C LEU A 17 -3.90 17.34 7.10
N PHE A 18 -4.02 18.17 6.06
CA PHE A 18 -2.99 18.33 5.05
C PHE A 18 -2.00 19.44 5.45
N ALA A 19 -0.73 19.26 5.12
CA ALA A 19 0.33 20.17 5.53
C ALA A 19 0.12 21.59 4.96
N HIS A 20 -0.33 21.67 3.69
CA HIS A 20 -0.55 22.94 3.01
C HIS A 20 -1.65 23.78 3.67
N GLU A 21 -2.65 23.15 4.29
CA GLU A 21 -3.74 23.84 5.01
C GLU A 21 -3.23 24.58 6.25
N VAL A 22 -2.10 24.17 6.81
CA VAL A 22 -1.46 24.77 7.99
C VAL A 22 -0.18 25.53 7.64
N GLY A 23 0.02 25.87 6.36
CA GLY A 23 1.17 26.63 5.88
C GLY A 23 2.49 25.87 5.93
N LYS A 24 2.45 24.52 5.95
CA LYS A 24 3.64 23.66 5.92
C LYS A 24 3.71 22.90 4.60
N THR A 25 4.92 22.48 4.24
CA THR A 25 5.14 21.63 3.05
C THR A 25 4.91 20.15 3.36
N ALA A 26 5.29 19.69 4.55
CA ALA A 26 5.11 18.32 5.01
C ALA A 26 5.10 18.21 6.55
N PHE A 27 4.58 17.08 7.04
CA PHE A 27 4.79 16.61 8.41
C PHE A 27 5.94 15.60 8.41
N CYS A 28 7.02 15.89 9.14
CA CYS A 28 8.19 15.01 9.22
C CYS A 28 8.35 14.46 10.64
N PHE A 29 8.64 13.17 10.74
CA PHE A 29 8.80 12.44 12.00
C PHE A 29 10.15 11.73 12.01
N GLU A 30 10.87 11.85 13.12
CA GLU A 30 12.04 11.01 13.37
C GLU A 30 11.55 9.60 13.74
N VAL A 31 12.11 8.60 13.07
CA VAL A 31 11.79 7.20 13.32
C VAL A 31 13.09 6.49 13.63
N ASP A 32 13.14 5.91 14.82
CA ASP A 32 14.17 4.94 15.16
C ASP A 32 13.93 3.68 14.33
N GLU A 33 14.99 3.18 13.69
CA GLU A 33 14.92 1.97 12.88
C GLU A 33 14.69 0.74 13.78
N VAL A 34 13.45 0.52 14.23
CA VAL A 34 13.12 -0.64 15.06
C VAL A 34 11.98 -1.43 14.42
N ARG A 35 12.43 -2.58 13.91
CA ARG A 35 11.72 -3.78 13.43
C ARG A 35 11.06 -3.62 12.07
N LYS A 36 11.78 -4.14 11.06
CA LYS A 36 11.18 -4.70 9.84
C LYS A 36 9.95 -5.49 10.27
N ALA A 37 8.76 -5.00 9.90
CA ALA A 37 7.55 -5.79 10.05
C ALA A 37 7.81 -7.12 9.36
N LYS A 38 7.58 -8.24 10.06
CA LYS A 38 7.50 -9.54 9.39
C LYS A 38 6.52 -9.36 8.22
N PRO A 39 6.83 -9.89 7.02
CA PRO A 39 5.86 -9.90 5.94
C PRO A 39 4.55 -10.48 6.47
N PRO A 40 3.38 -9.96 6.05
CA PRO A 40 2.13 -10.62 6.37
C PRO A 40 2.23 -12.06 5.87
N GLU A 41 2.32 -13.01 6.80
CA GLU A 41 2.20 -14.44 6.51
C GLU A 41 0.72 -14.64 6.13
N GLY A 42 0.44 -14.55 4.84
CA GLY A 42 -0.93 -14.52 4.33
C GLY A 42 -1.05 -13.80 2.99
N ALA A 43 -0.11 -14.02 2.07
CA ALA A 43 -0.29 -13.70 0.67
C ALA A 43 -0.71 -14.98 -0.07
N GLY A 44 -2.00 -15.08 -0.39
CA GLY A 44 -2.48 -15.81 -1.57
C GLY A 44 -2.85 -17.28 -1.39
N GLU A 45 -4.03 -17.56 -0.84
CA GLU A 45 -4.88 -18.52 -1.56
C GLU A 45 -5.29 -17.83 -2.86
N GLN A 46 -4.68 -18.25 -3.96
CA GLN A 46 -5.20 -17.95 -5.29
C GLN A 46 -6.50 -18.72 -5.43
N GLY A 47 -7.60 -18.12 -4.96
CA GLY A 47 -8.93 -18.51 -5.35
C GLY A 47 -9.03 -18.32 -6.86
N THR A 48 -8.98 -19.45 -7.57
CA THR A 48 -9.26 -19.58 -9.00
C THR A 48 -10.51 -18.75 -9.35
N LEU A 49 -10.34 -17.69 -10.13
CA LEU A 49 -11.42 -17.17 -10.95
C LEU A 49 -11.34 -17.96 -12.25
N ASP A 50 -12.12 -19.04 -12.28
CA ASP A 50 -12.45 -19.80 -13.47
C ASP A 50 -13.13 -18.85 -14.46
N LEU A 51 -12.33 -18.21 -15.31
CA LEU A 51 -12.78 -17.54 -16.52
C LEU A 51 -12.47 -18.53 -17.64
N GLY A 52 -13.53 -19.22 -18.05
CA GLY A 52 -13.48 -20.37 -18.95
C GLY A 52 -12.63 -20.17 -20.20
N ASP A 53 -11.77 -21.15 -20.43
CA ASP A 53 -11.15 -21.43 -21.71
C ASP A 53 -11.90 -22.63 -22.32
N GLU A 54 -13.01 -22.37 -23.03
CA GLU A 54 -13.55 -23.34 -23.99
C GLU A 54 -12.96 -23.02 -25.37
N ASP A 55 -11.94 -23.81 -25.69
CA ASP A 55 -11.66 -24.42 -27.00
C ASP A 55 -11.24 -23.50 -28.17
N VAL A 56 -9.91 -23.29 -28.31
CA VAL A 56 -9.28 -23.09 -29.62
C VAL A 56 -8.43 -24.32 -29.96
N PRO A 57 -8.83 -25.16 -30.93
CA PRO A 57 -7.93 -26.14 -31.50
C PRO A 57 -7.14 -25.56 -32.67
N SER A 58 -5.82 -25.66 -32.51
CA SER A 58 -4.75 -25.32 -33.43
C SER A 58 -4.93 -25.86 -34.86
N LYS A 59 -4.57 -25.02 -35.85
CA LYS A 59 -4.24 -25.43 -37.22
C LYS A 59 -2.97 -26.31 -37.20
N PRO A 60 -2.81 -27.32 -38.08
CA PRO A 60 -1.94 -27.07 -39.24
C PRO A 60 -2.20 -27.90 -40.52
N HIS A 61 -1.57 -27.40 -41.60
CA HIS A 61 -1.29 -27.96 -42.94
C HIS A 61 -2.39 -27.93 -44.02
#